data_AF-A0A455SZC8-F1
#
_entry.id   AF-A0A455SZC8-F1
#
_cell.length_a   1.000
_cell.length_b   1.000
_cell.length_c   1.000
_cell.angle_alpha   90.00
_cell.angle_beta   90.00
_cell.angle_gamma   90.00
#
_symmetry.space_group_name_H-M   'P 1'
#
loop_
_entity.id
_entity.type
_entity.pdbx_description
1 polymer ?
#
loop_
_entity_poly.entity_id
_entity_poly.type
_entity_poly.pdbx_seq_one_letter_code
_entity_poly.pdbx_strand_id
1 'polypeptide(L)'
;MDLSLKFDSQGYIPVVVQDDRTNEVLMVAFMNEEALELTRTTGYTHFFSRSRQKIWKKGEQSGNVQEVRGLYVNCEENSLLVRVVQHGGAACHDGYRSCYYRQIQPDNSYKIVAERVFDPAQVYHQQAPDVASPQIRQKLEAAMRQLYGVYIYLRDHDMSEESNTSRLLQERSHSYLLSRLGDELDELAEVQSGEHVHSGRQPDTILEGSQVGYWLFLLAAGSDIPFQSFAPHEALLEGYHGRYSETKVIELREECLRSISEEEPNAIARGLHIGFSLIGWACAAAGVEPLAPAEYDLEQMRRKGLVP
;
A
#
# COMPACT_ATOMS: atom_id res chain seq x y z
N MET A 1 -46.71 11.59 0.69
CA MET A 1 -45.72 10.56 1.07
C MET A 1 -44.48 11.33 1.45
N ASP A 2 -44.00 11.13 2.68
CA ASP A 2 -42.76 11.72 3.16
C ASP A 2 -41.65 10.70 2.93
N LEU A 3 -40.51 11.13 2.37
CA LEU A 3 -39.38 10.25 2.09
C LEU A 3 -38.64 9.93 3.41
N SER A 4 -38.59 8.65 3.80
CA SER A 4 -37.86 8.21 5.00
C SER A 4 -36.82 7.15 4.66
N LEU A 5 -35.61 7.59 4.29
CA LEU A 5 -34.53 6.66 3.96
C LEU A 5 -34.05 5.91 5.20
N LYS A 6 -33.94 4.58 5.06
CA LYS A 6 -33.46 3.67 6.09
C LYS A 6 -32.01 3.31 5.84
N PHE A 7 -31.13 4.05 6.50
CA PHE A 7 -29.71 3.70 6.58
C PHE A 7 -29.53 2.47 7.49
N ASP A 8 -28.48 1.69 7.23
CA ASP A 8 -28.10 0.56 8.07
C ASP A 8 -27.66 1.00 9.48
N SER A 9 -27.34 0.04 10.36
CA SER A 9 -26.91 0.33 11.74
C SER A 9 -25.61 1.14 11.85
N GLN A 10 -24.87 1.30 10.74
CA GLN A 10 -23.65 2.09 10.66
C GLN A 10 -23.89 3.45 9.97
N GLY A 11 -25.14 3.76 9.59
CA GLY A 11 -25.50 5.01 8.94
C GLY A 11 -25.23 5.03 7.43
N TYR A 12 -25.21 3.87 6.77
CA TYR A 12 -24.96 3.77 5.33
C TYR A 12 -26.16 3.22 4.54
N ILE A 13 -26.32 3.69 3.30
CA ILE A 13 -27.30 3.15 2.34
C ILE A 13 -26.57 2.67 1.07
N PRO A 14 -26.83 1.44 0.59
CA PRO A 14 -26.28 0.96 -0.67
C PRO A 14 -26.88 1.71 -1.86
N VAL A 15 -26.03 1.99 -2.84
CA VAL A 15 -26.37 2.76 -4.04
C VAL A 15 -25.92 2.00 -5.27
N VAL A 16 -26.88 1.65 -6.13
CA VAL A 16 -26.63 1.14 -7.48
C VAL A 16 -26.50 2.34 -8.41
N VAL A 17 -25.39 2.43 -9.13
CA VAL A 17 -25.19 3.45 -10.16
C VAL A 17 -25.41 2.82 -11.52
N GLN A 18 -26.30 3.42 -12.31
CA GLN A 18 -26.66 2.92 -13.63
C GLN A 18 -26.55 4.04 -14.66
N ASP A 19 -25.99 3.73 -15.81
CA ASP A 19 -25.89 4.68 -16.91
C ASP A 19 -27.27 5.01 -17.48
N ASP A 20 -27.54 6.30 -17.63
CA ASP A 20 -28.87 6.80 -17.96
C ASP A 20 -29.29 6.51 -19.42
N ARG A 21 -28.33 6.26 -20.31
CA ARG A 21 -28.59 6.02 -21.73
C ARG A 21 -28.63 4.53 -22.07
N THR A 22 -27.74 3.77 -21.45
CA THR A 22 -27.50 2.35 -21.80
C THR A 22 -28.17 1.37 -20.85
N ASN A 23 -28.64 1.83 -19.68
CA ASN A 23 -29.09 0.98 -18.57
C ASN A 23 -28.00 0.04 -18.02
N GLU A 24 -26.75 0.22 -18.42
CA GLU A 24 -25.63 -0.55 -17.89
C GLU A 24 -25.42 -0.22 -16.41
N VAL A 25 -25.37 -1.24 -15.56
CA VAL A 25 -24.98 -1.04 -14.16
C VAL A 25 -23.48 -0.76 -14.13
N LEU A 26 -23.10 0.40 -13.62
CA LEU A 26 -21.72 0.88 -13.61
C LEU A 26 -20.97 0.44 -12.35
N MET A 27 -21.58 0.62 -11.18
CA MET A 27 -20.97 0.28 -9.90
C MET A 27 -22.00 0.21 -8.77
N VAL A 28 -21.59 -0.36 -7.64
CA VAL A 28 -22.29 -0.23 -6.36
C VAL A 28 -21.35 0.42 -5.34
N ALA A 29 -21.89 1.33 -4.55
CA ALA A 29 -21.18 2.00 -3.46
C ALA A 29 -22.14 2.29 -2.30
N PHE A 30 -21.66 3.00 -1.29
CA PHE A 30 -22.44 3.40 -0.12
C PHE A 30 -22.45 4.92 0.01
N MET A 31 -23.57 5.47 0.47
CA MET A 31 -23.68 6.86 0.91
C MET A 31 -24.03 6.89 2.40
N ASN A 32 -23.45 7.82 3.15
CA ASN A 32 -24.06 8.31 4.38
C ASN A 32 -24.99 9.50 4.05
N GLU A 33 -25.67 10.04 5.05
CA GLU A 33 -26.59 11.17 4.86
C GLU A 33 -25.93 12.39 4.20
N GLU A 34 -24.71 12.74 4.63
CA GLU A 34 -23.96 13.86 4.06
C GLU A 34 -23.56 13.64 2.60
N ALA A 35 -23.11 12.43 2.22
CA ALA A 35 -22.79 12.11 0.83
C ALA A 35 -24.02 12.15 -0.09
N LEU A 36 -25.18 11.75 0.43
CA LEU A 36 -26.44 11.86 -0.30
C LEU A 36 -26.81 13.33 -0.51
N GLU A 37 -26.69 14.16 0.52
CA GLU A 37 -27.03 15.58 0.41
C GLU A 37 -26.08 16.33 -0.55
N LEU A 38 -24.78 16.02 -0.50
CA LEU A 38 -23.81 16.51 -1.48
C LEU A 38 -24.15 16.06 -2.89
N THR A 39 -24.60 14.82 -3.06
CA THR A 39 -25.03 14.30 -4.37
C THR A 39 -26.21 15.10 -4.93
N ARG A 40 -27.22 15.39 -4.09
CA ARG A 40 -28.40 16.18 -4.48
C ARG A 40 -28.03 17.63 -4.78
N THR A 41 -27.16 18.22 -3.96
CA THR A 41 -26.78 19.63 -4.07
C THR A 41 -25.88 19.90 -5.26
N THR A 42 -24.89 19.04 -5.51
CA THR A 42 -23.88 19.26 -6.55
C THR A 42 -24.31 18.75 -7.93
N GLY A 43 -25.28 17.82 -7.99
CA GLY A 43 -25.64 17.11 -9.22
C GLY A 43 -24.59 16.08 -9.68
N TYR A 44 -23.62 15.74 -8.83
CA TYR A 44 -22.62 14.69 -9.09
C TYR A 44 -22.60 13.68 -7.96
N THR A 45 -22.33 12.41 -8.26
CA THR A 45 -22.32 11.36 -7.23
C THR A 45 -21.18 11.56 -6.22
N HIS A 46 -21.53 11.61 -4.95
CA HIS A 46 -20.62 11.56 -3.81
C HIS A 46 -20.90 10.27 -3.02
N PHE A 47 -19.85 9.60 -2.57
CA PHE A 47 -19.98 8.34 -1.84
C PHE A 47 -19.19 8.41 -0.53
N PHE A 48 -19.52 7.54 0.41
CA PHE A 48 -18.78 7.35 1.64
C PHE A 48 -17.89 6.10 1.55
N SER A 49 -16.58 6.28 1.74
CA SER A 49 -15.61 5.19 1.75
C SER A 49 -15.55 4.58 3.15
N ARG A 50 -16.20 3.43 3.37
CA ARG A 50 -16.21 2.76 4.69
C ARG A 50 -14.83 2.41 5.23
N SER A 51 -13.86 2.07 4.36
CA SER A 51 -12.47 1.81 4.78
C SER A 51 -11.71 3.07 5.18
N ARG A 52 -11.89 4.17 4.44
CA ARG A 52 -11.15 5.43 4.64
C ARG A 52 -11.89 6.42 5.54
N GLN A 53 -13.11 6.09 5.96
CA GLN A 53 -14.00 6.91 6.77
C GLN A 53 -14.10 8.36 6.25
N LYS A 54 -14.25 8.52 4.93
CA LYS A 54 -14.32 9.82 4.27
C LYS A 54 -15.28 9.83 3.10
N ILE A 55 -15.88 10.99 2.85
CA ILE A 55 -16.62 11.26 1.62
C ILE A 55 -15.64 11.47 0.46
N TRP A 56 -16.07 11.08 -0.73
CA TRP A 56 -15.33 11.35 -1.96
C TRP A 56 -16.30 11.58 -3.12
N LYS A 57 -15.94 12.49 -4.02
CA LYS A 57 -16.66 12.74 -5.26
C LYS A 57 -16.15 11.77 -6.34
N LYS A 58 -17.06 11.06 -7.02
CA LYS A 58 -16.64 10.16 -8.11
C LYS A 58 -15.95 10.94 -9.21
N GLY A 59 -14.73 10.50 -9.56
CA GLY A 59 -13.96 11.10 -10.64
C GLY A 59 -13.22 12.39 -10.27
N GLU A 60 -13.18 12.78 -8.98
CA GLU A 60 -12.47 13.99 -8.52
C GLU A 60 -11.02 14.05 -9.00
N GLN A 61 -10.33 12.90 -9.00
CA GLN A 61 -8.92 12.81 -9.41
C GLN A 61 -8.74 12.44 -10.88
N SER A 62 -9.62 11.58 -11.42
CA SER A 62 -9.47 11.04 -12.79
C SER A 62 -10.21 11.82 -13.87
N GLY A 63 -11.06 12.79 -13.49
CA GLY A 63 -12.02 13.41 -14.41
C GLY A 63 -13.20 12.52 -14.80
N ASN A 64 -13.19 11.23 -14.41
CA ASN A 64 -14.24 10.25 -14.70
C ASN A 64 -15.48 10.44 -13.80
N VAL A 65 -16.10 11.61 -13.88
CA VAL A 65 -17.22 12.05 -13.04
C VAL A 65 -18.55 11.45 -13.48
N GLN A 66 -19.50 11.39 -12.55
CA GLN A 66 -20.85 10.88 -12.78
C GLN A 66 -21.86 11.99 -12.51
N GLU A 67 -22.45 12.52 -13.58
CA GLU A 67 -23.48 13.56 -13.51
C GLU A 67 -24.85 12.91 -13.28
N VAL A 68 -25.55 13.33 -12.23
CA VAL A 68 -26.81 12.72 -11.80
C VAL A 68 -27.96 13.19 -12.68
N ARG A 69 -28.74 12.22 -13.18
CA ARG A 69 -29.99 12.44 -13.94
C ARG A 69 -31.24 12.09 -13.15
N GLY A 70 -31.13 11.16 -12.20
CA GLY A 70 -32.24 10.81 -11.32
C GLY A 70 -31.79 9.99 -10.12
N LEU A 71 -32.49 10.17 -9.00
CA LEU A 71 -32.38 9.30 -7.82
C LEU A 71 -33.71 8.59 -7.62
N TYR A 72 -33.64 7.29 -7.44
CA TYR A 72 -34.76 6.41 -7.17
C TYR A 72 -34.49 5.65 -5.88
N VAL A 73 -35.55 5.32 -5.17
CA VAL A 73 -35.50 4.57 -3.93
C VAL A 73 -36.30 3.28 -4.10
N ASN A 74 -35.83 2.17 -3.53
CA ASN A 74 -36.58 0.91 -3.58
C ASN A 74 -37.82 0.94 -2.66
N CYS A 75 -38.66 -0.10 -2.73
CA CYS A 75 -39.90 -0.20 -1.96
C CYS A 75 -39.71 -0.25 -0.43
N GLU A 76 -38.52 -0.64 0.05
CA GLU A 76 -38.21 -0.70 1.48
C GLU A 76 -37.52 0.56 2.02
N GLU A 77 -37.18 1.50 1.13
CA GLU A 77 -36.45 2.74 1.41
C GLU A 77 -35.03 2.54 1.94
N ASN A 78 -34.43 1.37 1.69
CA ASN A 78 -33.12 0.97 2.20
C ASN A 78 -32.04 0.80 1.11
N SER A 79 -32.34 1.17 -0.13
CA SER A 79 -31.34 1.25 -1.21
C SER A 79 -31.72 2.30 -2.25
N LEU A 80 -30.71 2.85 -2.91
CA LEU A 80 -30.89 3.85 -3.96
C LEU A 80 -30.44 3.31 -5.32
N LEU A 81 -31.13 3.74 -6.37
CA LEU A 81 -30.67 3.67 -7.75
C LEU A 81 -30.41 5.09 -8.24
N VAL A 82 -29.17 5.37 -8.66
CA VAL A 82 -28.78 6.66 -9.22
C VAL A 82 -28.52 6.49 -10.70
N ARG A 83 -29.33 7.17 -11.51
CA ARG A 83 -29.16 7.29 -12.96
C ARG A 83 -28.15 8.38 -13.25
N VAL A 84 -27.11 8.07 -14.02
CA VAL A 84 -26.01 9.01 -14.28
C VAL A 84 -25.61 9.05 -15.75
N VAL A 85 -25.06 10.18 -16.18
CA VAL A 85 -24.20 10.23 -17.36
C VAL A 85 -22.75 10.06 -16.89
N GLN A 86 -22.10 8.98 -17.33
CA GLN A 86 -20.68 8.73 -17.03
C GLN A 86 -19.78 9.52 -17.98
N HIS A 87 -19.04 10.48 -17.45
CA HIS A 87 -18.02 11.25 -18.18
C HIS A 87 -16.66 10.53 -18.11
N GLY A 88 -15.80 10.77 -19.10
CA GLY A 88 -14.47 10.13 -19.22
C GLY A 88 -14.48 8.62 -19.56
N GLY A 89 -15.68 8.04 -19.73
CA GLY A 89 -15.86 6.71 -20.31
C GLY A 89 -15.78 5.53 -19.32
N ALA A 90 -15.27 5.73 -18.09
CA ALA A 90 -15.09 4.63 -17.15
C ALA A 90 -15.47 4.92 -15.69
N ALA A 91 -16.31 4.05 -15.13
CA ALA A 91 -16.65 4.07 -13.71
C ALA A 91 -15.60 3.33 -12.86
N CYS A 92 -14.94 2.32 -13.42
CA CYS A 92 -13.99 1.47 -12.70
C CYS A 92 -12.57 2.06 -12.71
N HIS A 93 -11.86 1.93 -11.59
CA HIS A 93 -10.45 2.33 -11.50
C HIS A 93 -9.52 1.43 -12.31
N ASP A 94 -9.91 0.19 -12.61
CA ASP A 94 -9.18 -0.73 -13.50
C ASP A 94 -9.29 -0.36 -14.99
N GLY A 95 -9.86 0.80 -15.30
CA GLY A 95 -9.98 1.30 -16.66
C GLY A 95 -11.24 0.87 -17.39
N TYR A 96 -12.11 0.08 -16.78
CA TYR A 96 -13.33 -0.42 -17.43
C TYR A 96 -14.51 0.53 -17.26
N ARG A 97 -15.42 0.47 -18.25
CA ARG A 97 -16.68 1.22 -18.21
C ARG A 97 -17.50 0.94 -16.96
N SER A 98 -17.66 -0.34 -16.63
CA SER A 98 -18.38 -0.86 -15.47
C SER A 98 -17.44 -1.66 -14.56
N CYS A 99 -17.69 -1.65 -13.25
CA CYS A 99 -17.04 -2.55 -12.29
C CYS A 99 -17.41 -4.03 -12.53
N TYR A 100 -18.46 -4.31 -13.30
CA TYR A 100 -18.95 -5.66 -13.62
C TYR A 100 -18.32 -6.22 -14.91
N TYR A 101 -17.02 -5.98 -15.12
CA TYR A 101 -16.26 -6.41 -16.29
C TYR A 101 -15.81 -7.89 -16.25
N ARG A 102 -16.11 -8.62 -15.16
CA ARG A 102 -15.73 -10.02 -14.93
C ARG A 102 -16.97 -10.92 -14.82
N GLN A 103 -16.95 -12.04 -15.55
CA GLN A 103 -17.99 -13.05 -15.50
C GLN A 103 -17.49 -14.32 -14.81
N ILE A 104 -18.19 -14.75 -13.77
CA ILE A 104 -17.94 -16.01 -13.05
C ILE A 104 -18.18 -17.20 -14.00
N GLN A 105 -17.26 -18.16 -13.98
CA GLN A 105 -17.32 -19.39 -14.77
C GLN A 105 -17.77 -20.59 -13.90
N PRO A 106 -18.23 -21.70 -14.51
CA PRO A 106 -18.68 -22.89 -13.77
C PRO A 106 -17.60 -23.55 -12.89
N ASP A 107 -16.33 -23.31 -13.18
CA ASP A 107 -15.17 -23.85 -12.44
C ASP A 107 -14.69 -22.94 -11.30
N ASN A 108 -15.50 -21.95 -10.90
CA ASN A 108 -15.17 -20.90 -9.93
C ASN A 108 -14.03 -19.95 -10.36
N SER A 109 -13.62 -19.95 -11.63
CA SER A 109 -12.78 -18.89 -12.19
C SER A 109 -13.62 -17.68 -12.64
N TYR A 110 -12.96 -16.62 -13.15
CA TYR A 110 -13.64 -15.53 -13.84
C TYR A 110 -12.96 -15.20 -15.17
N LYS A 111 -13.75 -14.71 -16.13
CA LYS A 111 -13.29 -14.20 -17.43
C LYS A 111 -13.57 -12.71 -17.55
N ILE A 112 -12.62 -11.95 -18.11
CA ILE A 112 -12.85 -10.55 -18.49
C ILE A 112 -13.72 -10.51 -19.74
N VAL A 113 -14.83 -9.78 -19.68
CA VAL A 113 -15.87 -9.73 -20.74
C VAL A 113 -16.10 -8.32 -21.31
N ALA A 114 -15.30 -7.34 -20.90
CA ALA A 114 -15.38 -5.97 -21.40
C ALA A 114 -14.00 -5.49 -21.86
N GLU A 115 -14.00 -4.53 -22.78
CA GLU A 115 -12.79 -3.83 -23.20
C GLU A 115 -12.44 -2.72 -22.22
N ARG A 116 -11.15 -2.50 -22.04
CA ARG A 116 -10.62 -1.46 -21.15
C ARG A 116 -10.62 -0.12 -21.88
N VAL A 117 -11.19 0.90 -21.24
CA VAL A 117 -11.38 2.27 -21.79
C VAL A 117 -10.15 3.14 -21.59
N PHE A 118 -9.44 2.98 -20.47
CA PHE A 118 -8.18 3.68 -20.20
C PHE A 118 -7.18 2.77 -19.46
N ASP A 119 -5.89 3.07 -19.52
CA ASP A 119 -4.88 2.39 -18.72
C ASP A 119 -4.79 3.03 -17.32
N PRO A 120 -5.09 2.31 -16.22
CA PRO A 120 -4.98 2.83 -14.86
C PRO A 120 -3.61 3.42 -14.55
N ALA A 121 -2.54 2.83 -15.09
CA ALA A 121 -1.18 3.31 -14.87
C ALA A 121 -0.98 4.73 -15.42
N GLN A 122 -1.69 5.10 -16.50
CA GLN A 122 -1.58 6.40 -17.15
C GLN A 122 -2.48 7.47 -16.51
N VAL A 123 -3.62 7.08 -15.93
CA VAL A 123 -4.63 8.00 -15.37
C VAL A 123 -4.44 8.23 -13.87
N TYR A 124 -4.01 7.21 -13.14
CA TYR A 124 -3.80 7.27 -11.69
C TYR A 124 -2.32 7.35 -11.32
N HIS A 125 -1.47 7.92 -12.20
CA HIS A 125 -0.12 8.31 -11.80
C HIS A 125 -0.22 9.06 -10.46
N GLN A 126 0.33 8.44 -9.41
CA GLN A 126 0.29 8.85 -7.99
C GLN A 126 -0.88 8.40 -7.10
N GLN A 127 -1.48 7.22 -7.31
CA GLN A 127 -1.96 6.43 -6.17
C GLN A 127 -1.54 4.98 -6.33
N ALA A 128 -0.67 4.56 -5.42
CA ALA A 128 -0.37 3.16 -5.22
C ALA A 128 -1.67 2.33 -5.10
N PRO A 129 -1.69 1.11 -5.64
CA PRO A 129 -2.80 0.19 -5.60
C PRO A 129 -3.25 0.01 -4.16
N ASP A 130 -4.49 -0.41 -4.00
CA ASP A 130 -5.08 -0.70 -2.71
C ASP A 130 -4.30 -1.86 -2.04
N VAL A 131 -3.27 -1.50 -1.26
CA VAL A 131 -2.32 -2.42 -0.62
C VAL A 131 -2.97 -3.29 0.46
N ALA A 132 -4.25 -3.05 0.75
CA ALA A 132 -5.08 -3.89 1.59
C ALA A 132 -5.50 -5.21 0.91
N SER A 133 -5.09 -5.49 -0.34
CA SER A 133 -5.38 -6.79 -0.96
C SER A 133 -4.58 -7.92 -0.27
N PRO A 134 -5.22 -9.04 0.12
CA PRO A 134 -4.54 -10.20 0.71
C PRO A 134 -3.37 -10.72 -0.15
N GLN A 135 -3.42 -10.47 -1.47
CA GLN A 135 -2.39 -10.86 -2.41
C GLN A 135 -1.10 -10.05 -2.28
N ILE A 136 -1.17 -8.74 -2.02
CA ILE A 136 0.04 -7.92 -1.83
C ILE A 136 0.73 -8.29 -0.52
N ARG A 137 -0.05 -8.47 0.55
CA ARG A 137 0.48 -8.98 1.83
C ARG A 137 1.22 -10.30 1.66
N GLN A 138 0.60 -11.27 0.98
CA GLN A 138 1.22 -12.58 0.73
C GLN A 138 2.48 -12.47 -0.12
N LYS A 139 2.48 -11.64 -1.18
CA LYS A 139 3.67 -11.41 -2.01
C LYS A 139 4.80 -10.77 -1.22
N LEU A 140 4.50 -9.76 -0.42
CA LEU A 140 5.49 -9.06 0.41
C LEU A 140 6.08 -9.99 1.46
N GLU A 141 5.24 -10.76 2.16
CA GLU A 141 5.71 -11.76 3.11
C GLU A 141 6.62 -12.79 2.43
N ALA A 142 6.20 -13.33 1.27
CA ALA A 142 7.01 -14.31 0.53
C ALA A 142 8.37 -13.72 0.10
N ALA A 143 8.38 -12.50 -0.43
CA ALA A 143 9.60 -11.81 -0.83
C ALA A 143 10.54 -11.58 0.35
N MET A 144 10.04 -11.03 1.46
CA MET A 144 10.84 -10.76 2.65
C MET A 144 11.33 -12.04 3.34
N ARG A 145 10.56 -13.13 3.32
CA ARG A 145 11.03 -14.45 3.80
C ARG A 145 12.18 -14.97 2.96
N GLN A 146 12.09 -14.83 1.64
CA GLN A 146 13.14 -15.24 0.72
C GLN A 146 14.42 -14.43 0.96
N LEU A 147 14.29 -13.10 1.07
CA LEU A 147 15.41 -12.22 1.43
C LEU A 147 16.02 -12.63 2.77
N TYR A 148 15.21 -12.72 3.83
CA TYR A 148 15.72 -13.03 5.16
C TYR A 148 16.39 -14.40 5.23
N GLY A 149 15.88 -15.39 4.51
CA GLY A 149 16.49 -16.71 4.37
C GLY A 149 17.92 -16.67 3.83
N VAL A 150 18.23 -15.72 2.93
CA VAL A 150 19.61 -15.53 2.43
C VAL A 150 20.53 -15.01 3.53
N TYR A 151 20.09 -14.05 4.35
CA TYR A 151 20.91 -13.54 5.46
C TYR A 151 21.15 -14.62 6.52
N ILE A 152 20.13 -15.42 6.86
CA ILE A 152 20.29 -16.57 7.76
C ILE A 152 21.28 -17.58 7.17
N TYR A 153 21.18 -17.89 5.87
CA TYR A 153 22.13 -18.78 5.21
C TYR A 153 23.56 -18.25 5.28
N LEU A 154 23.79 -16.98 4.95
CA LEU A 154 25.12 -16.34 4.96
C LEU A 154 25.72 -16.15 6.36
N ARG A 155 24.88 -16.15 7.40
CA ARG A 155 25.30 -16.19 8.79
C ARG A 155 25.74 -17.60 9.20
N ASP A 156 24.94 -18.60 8.85
CA ASP A 156 25.17 -19.99 9.24
C ASP A 156 26.28 -20.67 8.40
N HIS A 157 26.60 -20.09 7.24
CA HIS A 157 27.65 -20.55 6.33
C HIS A 157 28.64 -19.42 6.10
N ASP A 158 29.84 -19.54 6.69
CA ASP A 158 30.90 -18.57 6.50
C ASP A 158 31.37 -18.57 5.03
N MET A 159 31.08 -17.47 4.35
CA MET A 159 31.47 -17.18 2.98
C MET A 159 32.22 -15.83 2.93
N SER A 160 32.93 -15.46 3.99
CA SER A 160 33.53 -14.13 4.17
C SER A 160 34.55 -13.75 3.08
N GLU A 161 35.18 -14.75 2.45
CA GLU A 161 36.11 -14.57 1.31
C GLU A 161 35.38 -14.13 0.03
N GLU A 162 34.12 -14.53 -0.15
CA GLU A 162 33.35 -14.35 -1.39
C GLU A 162 32.19 -13.35 -1.23
N SER A 163 31.72 -13.11 0.00
CA SER A 163 30.54 -12.30 0.31
C SER A 163 30.85 -11.27 1.40
N ASN A 164 30.71 -9.99 1.05
CA ASN A 164 30.79 -8.90 2.02
C ASN A 164 29.74 -9.03 3.12
N THR A 165 28.52 -9.47 2.78
CA THR A 165 27.43 -9.65 3.74
C THR A 165 27.74 -10.76 4.75
N SER A 166 28.28 -11.90 4.30
CA SER A 166 28.73 -12.96 5.22
C SER A 166 29.84 -12.45 6.13
N ARG A 167 30.83 -11.72 5.58
CA ARG A 167 31.88 -11.10 6.39
C ARG A 167 31.36 -10.13 7.44
N LEU A 168 30.37 -9.31 7.09
CA LEU A 168 29.73 -8.40 8.05
C LEU A 168 29.05 -9.15 9.20
N LEU A 169 28.41 -10.30 8.90
CA LEU A 169 27.78 -11.16 9.91
C LEU A 169 28.78 -11.85 10.83
N GLN A 170 29.99 -12.17 10.35
CA GLN A 170 31.03 -12.84 11.14
C GLN A 170 31.91 -11.87 11.94
N GLU A 171 32.27 -10.71 11.36
CA GLU A 171 33.38 -9.90 11.85
C GLU A 171 33.00 -8.55 12.48
N ARG A 172 31.77 -8.05 12.26
CA ARG A 172 31.41 -6.69 12.69
C ARG A 172 30.59 -6.66 13.96
N SER A 173 30.84 -5.64 14.77
CA SER A 173 30.08 -5.40 16.01
C SER A 173 28.68 -4.86 15.70
N HIS A 174 27.74 -5.21 16.58
CA HIS A 174 26.37 -4.68 16.59
C HIS A 174 26.33 -3.16 16.44
N SER A 175 27.20 -2.45 17.15
CA SER A 175 27.33 -0.99 17.09
C SER A 175 27.67 -0.43 15.71
N TYR A 176 28.50 -1.13 14.92
CA TYR A 176 28.83 -0.70 13.56
C TYR A 176 27.63 -0.85 12.64
N LEU A 177 26.93 -2.00 12.71
CA LEU A 177 25.73 -2.25 11.93
C LEU A 177 24.62 -1.25 12.28
N LEU A 178 24.47 -0.93 13.57
CA LEU A 178 23.52 0.07 14.04
C LEU A 178 23.85 1.48 13.54
N SER A 179 25.12 1.87 13.53
CA SER A 179 25.55 3.16 12.96
C SER A 179 25.20 3.26 11.49
N ARG A 180 25.45 2.19 10.71
CA ARG A 180 25.10 2.16 9.29
C ARG A 180 23.59 2.22 9.07
N LEU A 181 22.81 1.51 9.87
CA LEU A 181 21.35 1.66 9.83
C LEU A 181 20.92 3.12 10.08
N GLY A 182 21.57 3.82 11.01
CA GLY A 182 21.33 5.24 11.28
C GLY A 182 21.53 6.12 10.05
N ASP A 183 22.69 6.00 9.40
CA ASP A 183 23.03 6.75 8.18
C ASP A 183 21.96 6.58 7.09
N GLU A 184 21.50 5.35 6.87
CA GLU A 184 20.62 5.02 5.74
C GLU A 184 19.16 5.39 6.06
N LEU A 185 18.80 5.42 7.34
CA LEU A 185 17.54 6.00 7.80
C LEU A 185 17.51 7.53 7.63
N ASP A 186 18.65 8.22 7.77
CA ASP A 186 18.78 9.64 7.43
C ASP A 186 18.60 9.84 5.93
N GLU A 187 19.36 9.11 5.09
CA GLU A 187 19.28 9.20 3.63
C GLU A 187 17.84 8.95 3.12
N LEU A 188 17.17 7.91 3.62
CA LEU A 188 15.76 7.62 3.27
C LEU A 188 14.81 8.77 3.64
N ALA A 189 15.02 9.43 4.77
CA ALA A 189 14.21 10.57 5.20
C ALA A 189 14.48 11.82 4.35
N GLU A 190 15.75 12.08 4.03
CA GLU A 190 16.19 13.20 3.20
C GLU A 190 15.70 13.07 1.75
N VAL A 191 15.47 11.85 1.24
CA VAL A 191 14.79 11.64 -0.05
C VAL A 191 13.36 12.21 -0.02
N GLN A 192 12.68 12.17 1.12
CA GLN A 192 11.30 12.67 1.24
C GLN A 192 11.24 14.20 1.36
N SER A 193 12.23 14.83 1.98
CA SER A 193 12.36 16.30 2.02
C SER A 193 12.89 16.86 0.69
N GLY A 194 13.50 16.01 -0.14
CA GLY A 194 14.16 16.40 -1.40
C GLY A 194 15.59 16.91 -1.21
N GLU A 195 16.16 16.69 -0.02
CA GLU A 195 17.56 17.03 0.30
C GLU A 195 18.53 15.96 -0.21
N HIS A 196 18.06 14.73 -0.41
CA HIS A 196 18.82 13.63 -0.99
C HIS A 196 18.18 13.18 -2.31
N VAL A 197 18.78 13.57 -3.44
CA VAL A 197 18.26 13.26 -4.79
C VAL A 197 19.39 12.86 -5.72
N HIS A 198 19.24 11.70 -6.36
CA HIS A 198 20.17 11.16 -7.35
C HIS A 198 19.50 10.98 -8.70
N SER A 199 18.45 10.16 -8.73
CA SER A 199 17.75 9.77 -9.95
C SER A 199 16.27 10.17 -9.96
N GLY A 200 15.76 10.59 -8.80
CA GLY A 200 14.41 11.08 -8.61
C GLY A 200 13.77 10.46 -7.37
N ARG A 201 12.78 11.14 -6.80
CA ARG A 201 12.18 10.76 -5.52
C ARG A 201 11.74 9.30 -5.43
N GLN A 202 11.11 8.76 -6.48
CA GLN A 202 10.65 7.36 -6.50
C GLN A 202 11.80 6.33 -6.56
N PRO A 203 12.70 6.36 -7.56
CA PRO A 203 13.81 5.41 -7.60
C PRO A 203 14.77 5.55 -6.40
N ASP A 204 14.99 6.77 -5.90
CA ASP A 204 15.82 6.99 -4.71
C ASP A 204 15.12 6.41 -3.46
N THR A 205 13.79 6.51 -3.32
CA THR A 205 13.04 5.86 -2.23
C THR A 205 13.14 4.33 -2.28
N ILE A 206 13.15 3.73 -3.48
CA ILE A 206 13.31 2.28 -3.65
C ILE A 206 14.71 1.85 -3.21
N LEU A 207 15.73 2.60 -3.64
CA LEU A 207 17.13 2.33 -3.37
C LEU A 207 17.44 2.47 -1.86
N GLU A 208 17.16 3.63 -1.27
CA GLU A 208 17.43 3.85 0.15
C GLU A 208 16.56 2.95 1.05
N GLY A 209 15.31 2.66 0.63
CA GLY A 209 14.47 1.70 1.32
C GLY A 209 15.05 0.27 1.31
N SER A 210 15.70 -0.14 0.22
CA SER A 210 16.44 -1.40 0.12
C SER A 210 17.67 -1.40 1.02
N GLN A 211 18.44 -0.31 1.08
CA GLN A 211 19.59 -0.19 1.99
C GLN A 211 19.20 -0.27 3.47
N VAL A 212 18.14 0.44 3.88
CA VAL A 212 17.60 0.31 5.24
C VAL A 212 17.19 -1.14 5.51
N GLY A 213 16.48 -1.78 4.57
CA GLY A 213 16.08 -3.19 4.67
C GLY A 213 17.27 -4.14 4.82
N TYR A 214 18.35 -3.91 4.09
CA TYR A 214 19.61 -4.65 4.16
C TYR A 214 20.22 -4.61 5.57
N TRP A 215 20.35 -3.43 6.17
CA TRP A 215 20.94 -3.29 7.50
C TRP A 215 20.03 -3.85 8.60
N LEU A 216 18.71 -3.68 8.48
CA LEU A 216 17.74 -4.30 9.39
C LEU A 216 17.84 -5.83 9.35
N PHE A 217 17.92 -6.44 8.18
CA PHE A 217 18.07 -7.90 8.08
C PHE A 217 19.43 -8.41 8.57
N LEU A 218 20.51 -7.66 8.36
CA LEU A 218 21.81 -7.98 8.96
C LEU A 218 21.76 -7.99 10.49
N LEU A 219 21.17 -6.95 11.09
CA LEU A 219 20.99 -6.85 12.55
C LEU A 219 20.11 -7.97 13.08
N ALA A 220 19.01 -8.28 12.39
CA ALA A 220 18.11 -9.37 12.74
C ALA A 220 18.83 -10.73 12.72
N ALA A 221 19.57 -11.02 11.64
CA ALA A 221 20.28 -12.28 11.48
C ALA A 221 21.42 -12.42 12.49
N GLY A 222 22.24 -11.38 12.65
CA GLY A 222 23.37 -11.36 13.58
C GLY A 222 22.95 -11.43 15.06
N SER A 223 21.69 -11.07 15.37
CA SER A 223 21.12 -11.15 16.72
C SER A 223 20.13 -12.31 16.90
N ASP A 224 20.10 -13.28 15.97
CA ASP A 224 19.22 -14.46 16.03
C ASP A 224 17.71 -14.14 16.17
N ILE A 225 17.24 -13.03 15.61
CA ILE A 225 15.83 -12.61 15.75
C ILE A 225 14.95 -13.40 14.76
N PRO A 226 13.92 -14.12 15.22
CA PRO A 226 13.01 -14.83 14.32
C PRO A 226 12.19 -13.86 13.44
N PHE A 227 11.98 -14.21 12.18
CA PHE A 227 11.19 -13.41 11.21
C PHE A 227 9.82 -12.96 11.75
N GLN A 228 9.15 -13.85 12.49
CA GLN A 228 7.82 -13.59 13.05
C GLN A 228 7.84 -12.57 14.19
N SER A 229 8.97 -12.41 14.90
CA SER A 229 9.09 -11.52 16.05
C SER A 229 9.07 -10.04 15.65
N PHE A 230 9.53 -9.71 14.45
CA PHE A 230 9.51 -8.34 13.91
C PHE A 230 8.59 -8.18 12.71
N ALA A 231 8.12 -9.28 12.10
CA ALA A 231 7.10 -9.31 11.05
C ALA A 231 7.26 -8.19 10.00
N PRO A 232 8.37 -8.17 9.23
CA PRO A 232 8.78 -7.00 8.43
C PRO A 232 7.76 -6.60 7.37
N HIS A 233 6.97 -7.56 6.88
CA HIS A 233 5.91 -7.34 5.91
C HIS A 233 4.71 -6.61 6.52
N GLU A 234 4.31 -6.98 7.75
CA GLU A 234 3.26 -6.26 8.48
C GLU A 234 3.74 -4.87 8.86
N ALA A 235 4.98 -4.77 9.36
CA ALA A 235 5.60 -3.51 9.74
C ALA A 235 5.62 -2.49 8.59
N LEU A 236 6.10 -2.93 7.42
CA LEU A 236 6.14 -2.10 6.23
C LEU A 236 4.72 -1.67 5.80
N LEU A 237 3.76 -2.59 5.79
CA LEU A 237 2.37 -2.24 5.47
C LEU A 237 1.74 -1.28 6.50
N GLU A 238 2.05 -1.43 7.78
CA GLU A 238 1.61 -0.51 8.83
C GLU A 238 2.11 0.91 8.54
N GLY A 239 3.41 1.05 8.27
CA GLY A 239 3.99 2.35 7.91
C GLY A 239 3.42 2.94 6.63
N TYR A 240 3.20 2.07 5.64
CA TYR A 240 2.59 2.44 4.36
C TYR A 240 1.19 3.04 4.53
N HIS A 241 0.43 2.54 5.50
CA HIS A 241 -0.92 3.00 5.80
C HIS A 241 -0.99 4.06 6.92
N GLY A 242 0.06 4.18 7.73
CA GLY A 242 0.07 4.86 9.03
C GLY A 242 -0.01 6.38 9.00
N ARG A 243 0.11 7.03 7.84
CA ARG A 243 0.10 8.51 7.66
C ARG A 243 0.87 9.24 8.78
N TYR A 244 2.17 9.00 8.86
CA TYR A 244 3.03 9.67 9.85
C TYR A 244 3.30 11.12 9.47
N SER A 245 3.25 12.03 10.45
CA SER A 245 3.78 13.38 10.32
C SER A 245 5.30 13.35 10.36
N GLU A 246 5.96 14.41 9.88
CA GLU A 246 7.43 14.54 9.96
C GLU A 246 7.95 14.39 11.39
N THR A 247 7.28 15.02 12.37
CA THR A 247 7.63 14.85 13.79
C THR A 247 7.57 13.39 14.23
N LYS A 248 6.53 12.66 13.81
CA LYS A 248 6.39 11.25 14.17
C LYS A 248 7.47 10.39 13.54
N VAL A 249 7.91 10.71 12.33
CA VAL A 249 8.99 10.01 11.64
C VAL A 249 10.31 10.19 12.39
N ILE A 250 10.62 11.41 12.84
CA ILE A 250 11.82 11.69 13.65
C ILE A 250 11.79 10.86 14.94
N GLU A 251 10.67 10.88 15.67
CA GLU A 251 10.51 10.08 16.90
C GLU A 251 10.70 8.57 16.65
N LEU A 252 10.12 8.05 15.57
CA LEU A 252 10.23 6.63 15.22
C LEU A 252 11.66 6.25 14.83
N ARG A 253 12.41 7.13 14.15
CA ARG A 253 13.82 6.90 13.82
C ARG A 253 14.68 6.81 15.08
N GLU A 254 14.51 7.74 16.01
CA GLU A 254 15.20 7.69 17.31
C GLU A 254 14.80 6.44 18.12
N GLU A 255 13.52 6.10 18.13
CA GLU A 255 13.00 4.92 18.83
C GLU A 255 13.53 3.61 18.22
N CYS A 256 13.62 3.52 16.89
CA CYS A 256 14.21 2.39 16.17
C CYS A 256 15.64 2.13 16.64
N LEU A 257 16.50 3.15 16.54
CA LEU A 257 17.92 3.03 16.90
C LEU A 257 18.11 2.75 18.39
N ARG A 258 17.35 3.44 19.25
CA ARG A 258 17.38 3.20 20.71
C ARG A 258 16.94 1.78 21.07
N SER A 259 15.90 1.26 20.43
CA SER A 259 15.41 -0.09 20.74
C SER A 259 16.39 -1.18 20.29
N ILE A 260 17.06 -0.99 19.15
CA ILE A 260 18.08 -1.94 18.68
C ILE A 260 19.35 -1.88 19.54
N SER A 261 19.72 -0.70 20.06
CA SER A 261 20.91 -0.54 20.90
C SER A 261 20.81 -1.21 22.27
N GLU A 262 19.59 -1.55 22.72
CA GLU A 262 19.38 -2.27 23.98
C GLU A 262 19.95 -3.71 23.95
N GLU A 263 20.25 -4.26 22.76
CA GLU A 263 20.79 -5.62 22.55
C GLU A 263 19.94 -6.77 23.15
N GLU A 264 18.74 -6.46 23.63
CA GLU A 264 17.76 -7.43 24.11
C GLU A 264 16.86 -7.92 22.96
N PRO A 265 16.63 -9.24 22.78
CA PRO A 265 15.94 -9.77 21.61
C PRO A 265 14.57 -9.14 21.33
N ASN A 266 13.79 -8.88 22.38
CA ASN A 266 12.48 -8.23 22.25
C ASN A 266 12.60 -6.74 21.88
N ALA A 267 13.65 -6.06 22.34
CA ALA A 267 13.90 -4.66 22.01
C ALA A 267 14.39 -4.51 20.57
N ILE A 268 15.31 -5.37 20.16
CA ILE A 268 15.76 -5.46 18.76
C ILE A 268 14.56 -5.74 17.85
N ALA A 269 13.72 -6.73 18.16
CA ALA A 269 12.54 -7.03 17.35
C ALA A 269 11.58 -5.84 17.19
N ARG A 270 11.36 -5.05 18.26
CA ARG A 270 10.58 -3.80 18.17
C ARG A 270 11.25 -2.77 17.29
N GLY A 271 12.54 -2.54 17.46
CA GLY A 271 13.29 -1.58 16.66
C GLY A 271 13.32 -1.97 15.18
N LEU A 272 13.51 -3.26 14.87
CA LEU A 272 13.42 -3.80 13.52
C LEU A 272 12.04 -3.53 12.89
N HIS A 273 10.97 -3.79 13.64
CA HIS A 273 9.61 -3.50 13.20
C HIS A 273 9.43 -2.01 12.87
N ILE A 274 9.91 -1.11 13.73
CA ILE A 274 9.85 0.34 13.47
C ILE A 274 10.67 0.71 12.22
N GLY A 275 11.86 0.13 12.04
CA GLY A 275 12.67 0.36 10.84
C GLY A 275 11.94 0.00 9.55
N PHE A 276 11.27 -1.16 9.51
CA PHE A 276 10.48 -1.54 8.34
C PHE A 276 9.23 -0.66 8.14
N SER A 277 8.60 -0.16 9.21
CA SER A 277 7.49 0.78 9.06
C SER A 277 7.94 2.13 8.49
N LEU A 278 9.17 2.58 8.78
CA LEU A 278 9.75 3.78 8.16
C LEU A 278 9.96 3.61 6.65
N ILE A 279 10.38 2.42 6.19
CA ILE A 279 10.43 2.10 4.74
C ILE A 279 9.03 2.21 4.13
N GLY A 280 8.03 1.65 4.80
CA GLY A 280 6.63 1.71 4.37
C GLY A 280 6.12 3.14 4.22
N TRP A 281 6.37 3.97 5.22
CA TRP A 281 6.03 5.39 5.20
C TRP A 281 6.69 6.11 4.02
N ALA A 282 7.98 5.89 3.79
CA ALA A 282 8.71 6.53 2.69
C ALA A 282 8.14 6.12 1.32
N CYS A 283 7.82 4.83 1.15
CA CYS A 283 7.18 4.35 -0.07
C CYS A 283 5.82 5.03 -0.31
N ALA A 284 4.99 5.16 0.73
CA ALA A 284 3.71 5.84 0.62
C ALA A 284 3.87 7.33 0.28
N ALA A 285 4.85 8.01 0.90
CA ALA A 285 5.14 9.42 0.66
C ALA A 285 5.63 9.69 -0.77
N ALA A 286 6.38 8.77 -1.37
CA ALA A 286 6.87 8.85 -2.74
C ALA A 286 5.88 8.29 -3.78
N GLY A 287 4.78 7.67 -3.37
CA GLY A 287 3.85 6.98 -4.27
C GLY A 287 4.47 5.74 -4.94
N VAL A 288 5.35 5.05 -4.21
CA VAL A 288 6.03 3.80 -4.59
C VAL A 288 5.27 2.61 -4.00
N GLU A 289 5.28 1.47 -4.69
CA GLU A 289 4.72 0.23 -4.15
C GLU A 289 5.49 -0.26 -2.92
N PRO A 290 4.83 -0.76 -1.87
CA PRO A 290 5.51 -1.30 -0.69
C PRO A 290 6.34 -2.55 -0.99
N LEU A 291 6.07 -3.21 -2.12
CA LEU A 291 6.82 -4.38 -2.59
C LEU A 291 8.14 -4.00 -3.30
N ALA A 292 8.25 -2.77 -3.81
CA ALA A 292 9.33 -2.37 -4.70
C ALA A 292 10.74 -2.46 -4.07
N PRO A 293 10.99 -2.02 -2.83
CA PRO A 293 12.32 -2.19 -2.21
C PRO A 293 12.73 -3.66 -2.09
N ALA A 294 11.80 -4.55 -1.70
CA ALA A 294 12.07 -5.98 -1.58
C ALA A 294 12.30 -6.65 -2.94
N GLU A 295 11.55 -6.26 -3.97
CA GLU A 295 11.78 -6.73 -5.35
C GLU A 295 13.13 -6.28 -5.90
N TYR A 296 13.52 -5.04 -5.59
CA TYR A 296 14.84 -4.53 -5.94
C TYR A 296 15.95 -5.37 -5.33
N ASP A 297 15.89 -5.66 -4.02
CA ASP A 297 16.85 -6.53 -3.34
C ASP A 297 16.91 -7.94 -3.93
N LEU A 298 15.74 -8.54 -4.17
CA LEU A 298 15.66 -9.89 -4.75
C LEU A 298 16.32 -9.94 -6.13
N GLU A 299 16.11 -8.92 -6.96
CA GLU A 299 16.76 -8.82 -8.26
C GLU A 299 18.28 -8.71 -8.14
N GLN A 300 18.79 -7.91 -7.19
CA GLN A 300 20.23 -7.85 -6.92
C GLN A 300 20.79 -9.20 -6.44
N MET A 301 20.04 -9.94 -5.62
CA MET A 301 20.44 -11.25 -5.13
C MET A 301 20.41 -12.33 -6.23
N ARG A 302 19.42 -12.31 -7.13
CA ARG A 302 19.38 -13.21 -8.30
C ARG A 302 20.57 -13.01 -9.22
N ARG A 303 20.97 -11.76 -9.47
CA ARG A 303 22.17 -11.44 -10.27
C ARG A 303 23.45 -12.01 -9.67
N LYS A 304 23.48 -12.16 -8.33
CA LYS A 304 24.58 -12.78 -7.59
C LYS A 304 24.43 -14.29 -7.42
N GLY A 305 23.36 -14.89 -7.95
CA GLY A 305 23.10 -16.33 -7.83
C GLY A 305 22.72 -16.80 -6.42
N LEU A 306 22.35 -15.89 -5.51
CA LEU A 306 22.00 -16.21 -4.12
C LEU A 306 20.54 -16.67 -3.96
N VAL A 307 19.72 -16.39 -4.97
CA VAL A 307 18.29 -16.69 -5.02
C VAL A 307 17.98 -17.25 -6.42
N PRO A 308 17.17 -18.32 -6.53
CA PRO A 308 16.79 -18.90 -7.82
C PRO A 308 15.94 -17.98 -8.71
#